data_AF-A0A371S717-F1
#
_entry.id   AF-A0A371S717-F1
#
_cell.length_a   1.000
_cell.length_b   1.000
_cell.length_c   1.000
_cell.angle_alpha   90.00
_cell.angle_beta   90.00
_cell.angle_gamma   90.00
#
_symmetry.space_group_name_H-M   'P 1'
#
loop_
_entity.id
_entity.type
_entity.pdbx_description
1 polymer ?
#
loop_
_entity_poly.entity_id
_entity_poly.type
_entity_poly.pdbx_seq_one_letter_code
_entity_poly.pdbx_strand_id
1 'polypeptide(L)'
;MRPMNFKRIFWGYIFILLEIHLFVVDILPEPIGYYLIFSGIAAVPVENRIGNKLKKLLIGLIIISIPTVFIQQNATGNEFGSSVGTSLLDYYTSLLEILKLILVFFVFQLIMEVVKATNDDFLARRSAQTFKIYMTVMLLITLSHTFAMNLSTNIMAGYLFFTIPVGLIMEIMFLVLLWKLHKHEGLNNWSDTFNGHFQ
;
A
#
# COMPACT_ATOMS: atom_id res chain seq x y z
N MET A 1 -9.60 18.03 17.31
CA MET A 1 -8.69 17.42 16.30
C MET A 1 -9.56 16.74 15.26
N ARG A 2 -9.21 16.74 13.96
CA ARG A 2 -9.98 15.96 12.98
C ARG A 2 -9.68 14.47 13.19
N PRO A 3 -10.66 13.58 13.07
CA PRO A 3 -10.45 12.14 13.19
C PRO A 3 -9.69 11.58 11.98
N MET A 4 -9.08 10.40 12.16
CA MET A 4 -8.45 9.68 11.06
C MET A 4 -9.48 9.37 9.97
N ASN A 5 -9.12 9.60 8.71
CA ASN A 5 -10.06 9.48 7.60
C ASN A 5 -9.74 8.25 6.76
N PHE A 6 -10.36 7.13 7.13
CA PHE A 6 -10.25 5.85 6.42
C PHE A 6 -10.72 5.92 4.97
N LYS A 7 -11.67 6.82 4.62
CA LYS A 7 -12.08 7.05 3.24
C LYS A 7 -10.90 7.51 2.38
N ARG A 8 -10.10 8.46 2.89
CA ARG A 8 -8.91 8.97 2.17
C ARG A 8 -7.84 7.89 2.03
N ILE A 9 -7.63 7.06 3.05
CA ILE A 9 -6.70 5.92 3.00
C ILE A 9 -7.16 4.90 1.94
N PHE A 10 -8.45 4.56 1.93
CA PHE A 10 -9.05 3.65 0.95
C PHE A 10 -8.87 4.14 -0.48
N TRP A 11 -9.23 5.39 -0.77
CA TRP A 11 -9.05 5.98 -2.10
C TRP A 11 -7.58 6.09 -2.47
N GLY A 12 -6.71 6.46 -1.54
CA GLY A 12 -5.27 6.49 -1.79
C GLY A 12 -4.73 5.13 -2.19
N TYR A 13 -5.19 4.05 -1.54
CA TYR A 13 -4.79 2.70 -1.91
C TYR A 13 -5.35 2.25 -3.26
N ILE A 14 -6.59 2.65 -3.59
CA ILE A 14 -7.14 2.46 -4.94
C ILE A 14 -6.21 3.09 -5.97
N PHE A 15 -5.78 4.35 -5.81
CA PHE A 15 -4.88 4.99 -6.76
C PHE A 15 -3.51 4.29 -6.90
N ILE A 16 -3.03 3.64 -5.85
CA ILE A 16 -1.76 2.86 -5.89
C ILE A 16 -1.95 1.48 -6.57
N LEU A 17 -3.15 0.89 -6.48
CA LEU A 17 -3.44 -0.42 -7.07
C LEU A 17 -3.87 -0.35 -8.52
N LEU A 18 -4.74 0.61 -8.80
CA LEU A 18 -5.24 0.91 -10.11
C LEU A 18 -4.20 1.82 -10.77
N GLU A 19 -3.11 1.21 -11.24
CA GLU A 19 -2.24 1.76 -12.28
C GLU A 19 -3.09 1.90 -13.57
N ILE A 20 -4.06 2.81 -13.53
CA ILE A 20 -5.00 3.07 -14.62
C ILE A 20 -4.20 3.79 -15.69
N HIS A 21 -3.76 3.03 -16.69
CA HIS A 21 -3.30 3.55 -17.98
C HIS A 21 -4.55 3.99 -18.77
N LEU A 22 -5.17 5.11 -18.36
CA LEU A 22 -6.19 5.76 -19.19
C LEU A 22 -5.45 6.41 -20.36
N PHE A 23 -5.56 5.78 -21.54
CA PHE A 23 -5.01 6.10 -22.87
C PHE A 23 -4.75 7.57 -23.28
N VAL A 24 -5.18 8.59 -22.53
CA VAL A 24 -5.10 10.02 -22.90
C VAL A 24 -4.66 10.94 -21.75
N VAL A 25 -4.62 10.49 -20.48
CA VAL A 25 -4.20 11.33 -19.34
C VAL A 25 -3.38 10.52 -18.33
N ASP A 26 -2.07 10.72 -18.35
CA ASP A 26 -1.12 10.17 -17.38
C ASP A 26 -1.24 10.89 -16.02
N ILE A 27 -2.28 10.54 -15.26
CA ILE A 27 -2.48 11.06 -13.91
C ILE A 27 -1.57 10.29 -12.97
N LEU A 28 -0.60 10.97 -12.35
CA LEU A 28 0.30 10.56 -11.25
C LEU A 28 -0.33 9.60 -10.20
N PRO A 29 -0.52 8.30 -10.45
CA PRO A 29 -1.42 7.49 -9.60
C PRO A 29 -0.77 7.23 -8.25
N GLU A 30 0.53 6.90 -8.27
CA GLU A 30 1.30 6.54 -7.08
C GLU A 30 1.56 7.74 -6.15
N PRO A 31 2.14 8.88 -6.59
CA PRO A 31 2.33 10.03 -5.70
C PRO A 31 1.02 10.55 -5.11
N ILE A 32 -0.06 10.60 -5.92
CA ILE A 32 -1.39 11.02 -5.46
C ILE A 32 -1.94 10.03 -4.44
N GLY A 33 -1.78 8.72 -4.69
CA GLY A 33 -2.21 7.68 -3.77
C GLY A 33 -1.51 7.77 -2.42
N TYR A 34 -0.17 7.94 -2.40
CA TYR A 34 0.58 8.15 -1.16
C TYR A 34 0.18 9.44 -0.45
N TYR A 35 -0.04 10.52 -1.20
CA TYR A 35 -0.53 11.78 -0.64
C TYR A 35 -1.92 11.63 0.00
N LEU A 36 -2.83 10.89 -0.64
CA LEU A 36 -4.16 10.62 -0.09
C LEU A 36 -4.09 9.83 1.22
N ILE A 37 -3.24 8.79 1.28
CA ILE A 37 -3.00 8.04 2.53
C ILE A 37 -2.44 8.98 3.60
N PHE A 38 -1.44 9.80 3.26
CA PHE A 38 -0.85 10.78 4.18
C PHE A 38 -1.91 11.74 4.74
N SER A 39 -2.75 12.29 3.86
CA SER A 39 -3.83 13.19 4.24
C SER A 39 -4.92 12.52 5.07
N GLY A 40 -5.06 11.18 4.98
CA GLY A 40 -5.99 10.38 5.78
C GLY A 40 -5.49 10.16 7.21
N ILE A 41 -4.17 10.02 7.38
CA ILE A 41 -3.52 9.83 8.68
C ILE A 41 -2.95 11.12 9.29
N ALA A 42 -3.10 12.27 8.62
CA ALA A 42 -2.57 13.55 9.08
C ALA A 42 -3.01 13.88 10.52
N ALA A 43 -4.24 13.50 10.85
CA ALA A 43 -4.88 13.59 12.16
C ALA A 43 -4.22 12.80 13.30
N VAL A 44 -3.42 11.77 12.99
CA VAL A 44 -2.82 10.89 14.00
C VAL A 44 -1.85 11.69 14.89
N PRO A 45 -1.96 11.62 16.24
CA PRO A 45 -1.11 12.37 17.16
C PRO A 45 0.38 12.12 16.91
N VAL A 46 1.22 13.12 17.18
CA VAL A 46 2.68 13.04 16.94
C VAL A 46 3.33 12.04 17.91
N GLU A 47 2.72 11.85 19.07
CA GLU A 47 3.10 10.91 20.13
C GLU A 47 2.94 9.46 19.67
N ASN A 48 2.07 9.20 18.69
CA ASN A 48 1.94 7.88 18.09
C ASN A 48 3.19 7.60 17.21
N ARG A 49 4.08 6.76 17.75
CA ARG A 49 5.33 6.37 17.09
C ARG A 49 5.10 5.72 15.72
N ILE A 50 4.05 4.93 15.55
CA ILE A 50 3.74 4.19 14.31
C ILE A 50 3.22 5.16 13.26
N GLY A 51 2.27 6.02 13.63
CA GLY A 51 1.72 7.07 12.77
C GLY A 51 2.78 8.05 12.29
N ASN A 52 3.71 8.45 13.16
CA ASN A 52 4.80 9.36 12.77
C ASN A 52 5.80 8.68 11.80
N LYS A 53 6.15 7.40 12.03
CA LYS A 53 6.97 6.63 11.09
C LYS A 53 6.29 6.50 9.72
N LEU A 54 5.00 6.19 9.71
CA LEU A 54 4.20 6.08 8.49
C LEU A 54 4.12 7.41 7.73
N LYS A 55 3.90 8.53 8.42
CA LYS A 55 3.92 9.88 7.82
C LYS A 55 5.24 10.18 7.12
N LYS A 56 6.38 9.90 7.77
CA LYS A 56 7.71 10.09 7.17
C LYS A 56 7.94 9.19 5.96
N LEU A 57 7.54 7.92 6.06
CA LEU A 57 7.62 6.97 4.96
C LEU A 57 6.80 7.45 3.75
N LEU A 58 5.57 7.93 3.97
CA LEU A 58 4.71 8.45 2.92
C LEU A 58 5.29 9.69 2.24
N ILE A 59 5.87 10.62 3.00
CA ILE A 59 6.57 11.79 2.41
C ILE A 59 7.72 11.32 1.52
N GLY A 60 8.52 10.35 1.99
CA GLY A 60 9.59 9.75 1.18
C GLY A 60 9.05 9.07 -0.08
N LEU A 61 7.98 8.30 0.06
CA LEU A 61 7.32 7.60 -1.04
C LEU A 61 6.74 8.56 -2.09
N ILE A 62 6.14 9.66 -1.67
CA ILE A 62 5.63 10.70 -2.58
C ILE A 62 6.75 11.25 -3.45
N ILE A 63 7.93 11.52 -2.88
CA ILE A 63 9.08 12.08 -3.63
C ILE A 63 9.72 11.02 -4.52
N ILE A 64 9.98 9.84 -3.97
CA ILE A 64 10.67 8.76 -4.68
C ILE A 64 9.82 8.15 -5.79
N SER A 65 8.49 8.28 -5.76
CA SER A 65 7.61 7.78 -6.82
C SER A 65 7.32 8.82 -7.91
N ILE A 66 7.88 10.03 -7.85
CA ILE A 66 7.74 11.01 -8.96
C ILE A 66 8.38 10.48 -10.25
N PRO A 67 9.60 9.90 -10.24
CA PRO A 67 10.23 9.39 -11.45
C PRO A 67 9.46 8.24 -12.13
N THR A 68 8.63 7.46 -11.41
CA THR A 68 7.88 6.34 -12.01
C THR A 68 6.97 6.80 -13.14
N VAL A 69 6.43 8.02 -13.02
CA VAL A 69 5.51 8.61 -13.97
C VAL A 69 6.16 8.83 -15.33
N PHE A 70 7.41 9.32 -15.35
CA PHE A 70 8.14 9.55 -16.59
C PHE A 70 8.68 8.25 -17.18
N ILE A 71 8.98 7.25 -16.35
CA ILE A 71 9.48 5.94 -16.81
C ILE A 71 8.36 5.16 -17.52
N GLN A 72 7.15 5.13 -16.94
CA GLN A 72 6.00 4.42 -17.51
C GLN A 72 5.57 5.00 -18.87
N GLN A 73 5.64 6.33 -19.05
CA GLN A 73 5.34 6.99 -20.34
C GLN A 73 6.26 6.53 -21.47
N ASN A 74 7.54 6.29 -21.19
CA ASN A 74 8.51 5.87 -22.19
C ASN A 74 8.42 4.37 -22.54
N ALA A 75 7.90 3.54 -21.63
CA ALA A 75 7.76 2.10 -21.85
C ALA A 75 6.66 1.75 -22.88
N THR A 76 5.63 2.59 -22.99
CA THR A 76 4.50 2.38 -23.91
C THR A 76 4.80 2.78 -25.36
N GLY A 77 5.92 3.47 -25.61
CA GLY A 77 6.31 3.98 -26.93
C GLY A 77 7.30 3.11 -27.72
N ASN A 78 7.98 2.16 -27.08
CA ASN A 78 9.00 1.34 -27.73
C ASN A 78 8.54 -0.12 -27.78
N GLU A 79 8.07 -0.52 -28.96
CA GLU A 79 7.96 -1.91 -29.36
C GLU A 79 9.26 -2.68 -29.03
N PHE A 80 9.11 -3.84 -28.39
CA PHE A 80 9.91 -5.03 -28.69
C PHE A 80 11.39 -4.78 -29.09
N GLY A 81 12.24 -4.42 -28.13
CA GLY A 81 13.69 -4.57 -28.28
C GLY A 81 14.50 -3.30 -28.13
N SER A 82 14.93 -3.05 -26.90
CA SER A 82 16.28 -2.51 -26.67
C SER A 82 16.72 -2.90 -25.26
N SER A 83 17.18 -4.14 -25.16
CA SER A 83 18.28 -4.49 -24.26
C SER A 83 19.39 -3.43 -24.41
N VAL A 84 19.72 -2.74 -23.32
CA VAL A 84 21.00 -2.07 -22.98
C VAL A 84 20.66 -0.87 -22.08
N GLY A 85 20.64 -1.11 -20.76
CA GLY A 85 20.44 -0.08 -19.73
C GLY A 85 19.66 -0.52 -18.47
N THR A 86 19.27 -1.80 -18.39
CA THR A 86 18.16 -2.30 -17.55
C THR A 86 18.42 -2.41 -16.05
N SER A 87 19.67 -2.47 -15.59
CA SER A 87 19.95 -2.83 -14.20
C SER A 87 19.45 -1.80 -13.16
N LEU A 88 19.62 -0.50 -13.38
CA LEU A 88 19.24 0.52 -12.40
C LEU A 88 17.72 0.70 -12.27
N LEU A 89 16.99 0.59 -13.38
CA LEU A 89 15.53 0.68 -13.37
C LEU A 89 14.90 -0.55 -12.70
N ASP A 90 15.44 -1.74 -12.95
CA ASP A 90 15.00 -2.98 -12.32
C ASP A 90 15.23 -2.97 -10.80
N TYR A 91 16.37 -2.44 -10.34
CA TYR A 91 16.61 -2.26 -8.91
C TYR A 91 15.68 -1.21 -8.29
N TYR A 92 15.39 -0.13 -9.02
CA TYR A 92 14.50 0.92 -8.55
C TYR A 92 13.06 0.43 -8.40
N THR A 93 12.52 -0.30 -9.37
CA THR A 93 11.17 -0.90 -9.28
C THR A 93 11.11 -1.94 -8.17
N SER A 94 12.12 -2.81 -8.04
CA SER A 94 12.21 -3.77 -6.94
C SER A 94 12.25 -3.10 -5.57
N LEU A 95 12.99 -1.99 -5.44
CA LEU A 95 13.03 -1.22 -4.20
C LEU A 95 11.67 -0.60 -3.87
N LEU A 96 10.96 -0.06 -4.85
CA LEU A 96 9.62 0.50 -4.67
C LEU A 96 8.61 -0.56 -4.21
N GLU A 97 8.66 -1.77 -4.75
CA GLU A 97 7.82 -2.89 -4.31
C GLU A 97 8.04 -3.21 -2.82
N ILE A 98 9.30 -3.27 -2.39
CA ILE A 98 9.65 -3.48 -0.98
C ILE A 98 9.13 -2.32 -0.11
N LEU A 99 9.29 -1.07 -0.55
CA LEU A 99 8.78 0.09 0.17
C LEU A 99 7.25 0.09 0.26
N LYS A 100 6.54 -0.36 -0.79
CA LYS A 100 5.08 -0.54 -0.79
C LYS A 100 4.66 -1.62 0.23
N LEU A 101 5.39 -2.73 0.32
CA LEU A 101 5.11 -3.75 1.34
C LEU A 101 5.33 -3.20 2.77
N ILE A 102 6.39 -2.43 2.97
CA ILE A 102 6.66 -1.75 4.25
C ILE A 102 5.56 -0.73 4.57
N LEU A 103 5.07 0.01 3.57
CA LEU A 103 3.95 0.94 3.72
C LEU A 103 2.71 0.20 4.22
N VAL A 104 2.31 -0.88 3.56
CA VAL A 104 1.13 -1.67 3.95
C VAL A 104 1.29 -2.23 5.35
N PHE A 105 2.48 -2.73 5.70
CA PHE A 105 2.78 -3.15 7.07
C PHE A 105 2.49 -2.06 8.10
N PHE A 106 2.99 -0.83 7.88
CA PHE A 106 2.75 0.27 8.81
C PHE A 106 1.28 0.71 8.84
N VAL A 107 0.57 0.68 7.71
CA VAL A 107 -0.87 0.96 7.66
C VAL A 107 -1.63 -0.07 8.49
N PHE A 108 -1.32 -1.36 8.37
CA PHE A 108 -1.92 -2.40 9.21
C PHE A 108 -1.62 -2.22 10.70
N GLN A 109 -0.39 -1.85 11.06
CA GLN A 109 -0.02 -1.58 12.44
C GLN A 109 -0.88 -0.44 13.03
N LEU A 110 -1.06 0.63 12.26
CA LEU A 110 -1.92 1.75 12.65
C LEU A 110 -3.39 1.31 12.77
N ILE A 111 -3.91 0.53 11.81
CA ILE A 111 -5.26 -0.04 11.86
C ILE A 111 -5.47 -0.85 13.14
N MET A 112 -4.52 -1.73 13.48
CA MET A 112 -4.62 -2.56 14.68
C MET A 112 -4.65 -1.73 15.96
N GLU A 113 -3.90 -0.62 16.02
CA GLU A 113 -3.91 0.28 17.16
C GLU A 113 -5.27 0.98 17.32
N VAL A 114 -5.82 1.49 16.21
CA VAL A 114 -7.11 2.19 16.22
C VAL A 114 -8.27 1.24 16.53
N VAL A 115 -8.27 0.04 15.95
CA VAL A 115 -9.35 -0.95 16.17
C VAL A 115 -9.31 -1.53 17.58
N LYS A 116 -8.13 -1.69 18.19
CA LYS A 116 -8.04 -2.09 19.61
C LYS A 116 -8.66 -1.06 20.55
N ALA A 117 -8.61 0.22 20.19
CA ALA A 117 -9.22 1.28 20.99
C ALA A 117 -10.76 1.32 20.91
N THR A 118 -11.38 0.65 19.93
CA THR A 118 -12.84 0.67 19.75
C THR A 118 -13.61 -0.41 20.51
N ASN A 119 -12.95 -1.25 21.33
CA ASN A 119 -13.55 -2.38 22.07
C ASN A 119 -14.34 -3.39 21.20
N ASP A 120 -14.16 -3.37 19.87
CA ASP A 120 -14.72 -4.37 18.95
C ASP A 120 -13.71 -5.50 18.73
N ASP A 121 -13.82 -6.53 19.56
CA ASP A 121 -12.97 -7.72 19.50
C ASP A 121 -13.07 -8.47 18.17
N PHE A 122 -14.24 -8.44 17.51
CA PHE A 122 -14.43 -9.12 16.23
C PHE A 122 -13.66 -8.41 15.13
N LEU A 123 -13.75 -7.08 15.07
CA LEU A 123 -13.00 -6.26 14.13
C LEU A 123 -11.49 -6.32 14.38
N ALA A 124 -11.07 -6.34 15.65
CA ALA A 124 -9.67 -6.48 16.04
C ALA A 124 -9.09 -7.81 15.58
N ARG A 125 -9.78 -8.92 15.87
CA ARG A 125 -9.37 -10.27 15.45
C ARG A 125 -9.33 -10.40 13.93
N ARG A 126 -10.36 -9.91 13.24
CA ARG A 126 -10.42 -9.94 11.77
C ARG A 126 -9.28 -9.16 11.14
N SER A 127 -9.01 -7.95 11.63
CA SER A 127 -7.91 -7.11 11.13
C SER A 127 -6.55 -7.77 11.36
N ALA A 128 -6.33 -8.37 12.53
CA ALA A 128 -5.09 -9.09 12.84
C ALA A 128 -4.90 -10.34 11.98
N GLN A 129 -5.98 -11.08 11.69
CA GLN A 129 -5.93 -12.24 10.80
C GLN A 129 -5.62 -11.81 9.36
N THR A 130 -6.31 -10.79 8.85
CA THR A 130 -6.04 -10.24 7.51
C THR A 130 -4.60 -9.75 7.40
N PHE A 131 -4.08 -9.04 8.42
CA PHE A 131 -2.67 -8.63 8.47
C PHE A 131 -1.72 -9.81 8.32
N LYS A 132 -1.89 -10.86 9.14
CA LYS A 132 -1.01 -12.04 9.10
C LYS A 132 -1.02 -12.73 7.74
N ILE A 133 -2.20 -12.97 7.18
CA ILE A 133 -2.35 -13.64 5.88
C ILE A 133 -1.74 -12.78 4.77
N TYR A 134 -2.10 -11.49 4.72
CA TYR A 134 -1.59 -10.54 3.74
C TYR A 134 -0.07 -10.46 3.76
N MET A 135 0.52 -10.17 4.93
CA MET A 135 1.96 -10.00 5.04
C MET A 135 2.70 -11.29 4.71
N THR A 136 2.20 -12.45 5.14
CA THR A 136 2.84 -13.74 4.84
C THR A 136 2.84 -14.02 3.34
N VAL A 137 1.68 -13.91 2.69
CA VAL A 137 1.54 -14.20 1.26
C VAL A 137 2.36 -13.21 0.42
N MET A 138 2.23 -11.91 0.67
CA MET A 138 2.96 -10.89 -0.11
C MET A 138 4.46 -10.96 0.09
N LEU A 139 4.93 -11.24 1.31
CA LEU A 139 6.35 -11.46 1.57
C LEU A 139 6.87 -12.71 0.83
N LEU A 140 6.11 -13.81 0.83
CA LEU A 140 6.46 -15.02 0.10
C LEU A 140 6.55 -14.76 -1.41
N ILE A 141 5.57 -14.05 -1.99
CA ILE A 141 5.59 -13.64 -3.41
C ILE A 141 6.83 -12.79 -3.71
N THR A 142 7.12 -11.81 -2.86
CA THR A 142 8.28 -10.90 -3.04
C THR A 142 9.59 -11.69 -2.99
N LEU A 143 9.73 -12.61 -2.03
CA LEU A 143 10.92 -13.46 -1.92
C LEU A 143 11.03 -14.43 -3.10
N SER A 144 9.94 -15.09 -3.49
CA SER A 144 9.95 -16.02 -4.62
C SER A 144 10.27 -15.33 -5.94
N HIS A 145 9.94 -14.04 -6.09
CA HIS A 145 10.29 -13.27 -7.28
C HIS A 145 11.81 -13.20 -7.50
N THR A 146 12.60 -13.03 -6.44
CA THR A 146 14.07 -13.01 -6.54
C THR A 146 14.65 -14.33 -7.06
N PHE A 147 14.03 -15.46 -6.73
CA PHE A 147 14.41 -16.76 -7.27
C PHE A 147 13.88 -16.95 -8.70
N ALA A 148 12.66 -16.48 -8.99
CA ALA A 148 12.03 -16.59 -10.30
C ALA A 148 12.83 -15.90 -11.41
N MET A 149 13.51 -14.79 -11.10
CA MET A 149 14.41 -14.11 -12.03
C MET A 149 15.56 -14.98 -12.55
N ASN A 150 15.92 -16.05 -11.83
CA ASN A 150 16.99 -16.98 -12.23
C ASN A 150 16.47 -18.21 -13.00
N LEU A 151 15.16 -18.31 -13.25
CA LEU A 151 14.53 -19.45 -13.90
C LEU A 151 14.40 -19.23 -15.42
N SER A 152 14.19 -20.32 -16.15
CA SER A 152 13.91 -20.23 -17.59
C SER A 152 12.57 -19.50 -17.86
N THR A 153 12.46 -18.87 -19.02
CA THR A 153 11.29 -18.07 -19.41
C THR A 153 9.97 -18.81 -19.27
N ASN A 154 9.93 -20.11 -19.61
CA ASN A 154 8.72 -20.93 -19.50
C ASN A 154 8.29 -21.14 -18.05
N ILE A 155 9.25 -21.36 -17.14
CA ILE A 155 8.97 -21.54 -15.71
C ILE A 155 8.57 -20.20 -15.09
N MET A 156 9.24 -19.11 -15.47
CA MET A 156 8.90 -17.76 -15.03
C MET A 156 7.48 -17.36 -15.46
N ALA A 157 7.08 -17.66 -16.70
CA ALA A 157 5.72 -17.42 -17.16
C ALA A 157 4.68 -18.20 -16.34
N GLY A 158 4.95 -19.48 -16.04
CA GLY A 158 4.11 -20.27 -15.15
C GLY A 158 4.01 -19.69 -13.74
N TYR A 159 5.13 -19.22 -13.17
CA TYR A 159 5.16 -18.54 -11.87
C TYR A 159 4.29 -17.27 -11.86
N LEU A 160 4.39 -16.42 -12.89
CA LEU A 160 3.59 -15.20 -13.00
C LEU A 160 2.10 -15.50 -13.13
N PHE A 161 1.73 -16.56 -13.86
CA PHE A 161 0.35 -17.00 -14.01
C PHE A 161 -0.33 -17.31 -12.67
N PHE A 162 0.41 -17.85 -11.69
CA PHE A 162 -0.14 -18.13 -10.36
C PHE A 162 -0.03 -16.94 -9.39
N THR A 163 1.09 -16.20 -9.43
CA THR A 163 1.33 -15.15 -8.43
C THR A 163 0.54 -13.88 -8.67
N ILE A 164 0.26 -13.51 -9.93
CA ILE A 164 -0.54 -12.32 -10.25
C ILE A 164 -1.96 -12.43 -9.68
N PRO A 165 -2.74 -13.50 -9.93
CA PRO A 165 -4.08 -13.64 -9.35
C PRO A 165 -4.06 -13.68 -7.82
N VAL A 166 -3.10 -14.38 -7.22
CA VAL A 166 -2.99 -14.47 -5.76
C VAL A 166 -2.69 -13.09 -5.17
N GLY A 167 -1.74 -12.35 -5.73
CA GLY A 167 -1.43 -10.98 -5.32
C GLY A 167 -2.65 -10.07 -5.42
N LEU A 168 -3.36 -10.12 -6.55
CA LEU A 168 -4.59 -9.34 -6.75
C LEU A 168 -5.69 -9.68 -5.72
N ILE A 169 -5.87 -10.96 -5.38
CA ILE A 169 -6.79 -11.36 -4.30
C ILE A 169 -6.37 -10.73 -2.97
N MET A 170 -5.07 -10.73 -2.64
CA MET A 170 -4.57 -10.13 -1.40
C MET A 170 -4.82 -8.62 -1.37
N GLU A 171 -4.61 -7.92 -2.47
CA GLU A 171 -4.86 -6.48 -2.58
C GLU A 171 -6.35 -6.16 -2.43
N ILE A 172 -7.24 -6.94 -3.06
CA ILE A 172 -8.69 -6.82 -2.87
C ILE A 172 -9.07 -7.08 -1.41
N MET A 173 -8.51 -8.12 -0.77
CA MET A 173 -8.77 -8.41 0.64
C MET A 173 -8.41 -7.22 1.55
N PHE A 174 -7.29 -6.55 1.26
CA PHE A 174 -6.89 -5.37 2.01
C PHE A 174 -7.80 -4.16 1.75
N LEU A 175 -8.20 -3.92 0.49
CA LEU A 175 -9.20 -2.90 0.16
C LEU A 175 -10.53 -3.12 0.87
N VAL A 176 -11.02 -4.37 0.92
CA VAL A 176 -12.27 -4.73 1.61
C VAL A 176 -12.15 -4.43 3.11
N LEU A 177 -10.98 -4.67 3.71
CA LEU A 177 -10.74 -4.30 5.11
C LEU A 177 -10.82 -2.78 5.30
N LEU A 178 -10.12 -2.00 4.48
CA LEU A 178 -10.16 -0.53 4.53
C LEU A 178 -11.57 0.03 4.34
N TRP A 179 -12.33 -0.54 3.41
CA TRP A 179 -13.73 -0.18 3.18
C TRP A 179 -14.60 -0.43 4.40
N LYS A 180 -14.44 -1.60 5.04
CA LYS A 180 -15.17 -1.93 6.26
C LYS A 180 -14.84 -0.97 7.40
N LEU A 181 -13.57 -0.58 7.56
CA LEU A 181 -13.14 0.38 8.57
C LEU A 181 -13.69 1.78 8.30
N HIS A 182 -13.76 2.21 7.03
CA HIS A 182 -14.40 3.47 6.66
C HIS A 182 -15.87 3.54 7.09
N LYS A 183 -16.61 2.45 6.94
CA LYS A 183 -18.04 2.39 7.27
C LYS A 183 -18.32 2.28 8.78
N HIS A 184 -17.30 2.02 9.60
CA HIS A 184 -17.48 1.84 11.03
C HIS A 184 -17.51 3.20 11.77
N GLU A 185 -18.70 3.65 12.17
CA GLU A 185 -18.94 4.99 12.73
C GLU A 185 -18.08 5.30 13.97
N GLY A 186 -17.81 4.30 14.82
CA GLY A 186 -16.96 4.47 16.02
C GLY A 186 -15.49 4.82 15.73
N LEU A 187 -14.98 4.53 14.53
CA LEU A 187 -13.60 4.85 14.14
C LEU A 187 -13.45 6.28 13.63
N ASN A 188 -14.53 6.86 13.10
CA ASN A 188 -14.55 8.25 12.64
C ASN A 188 -14.61 9.26 13.80
N ASN A 189 -14.76 8.83 15.06
CA ASN A 189 -14.76 9.70 16.24
C ASN A 189 -13.57 9.42 17.19
N TRP A 190 -12.57 8.64 16.76
CA TRP A 190 -11.46 8.18 17.61
C TRP A 190 -10.60 9.31 18.23
N SER A 191 -10.59 10.51 17.64
CA SER A 191 -9.90 11.68 18.21
C SER A 191 -10.49 12.13 19.56
N ASP A 192 -11.74 11.77 19.83
CA ASP A 192 -12.48 12.26 21.00
C ASP A 192 -12.28 11.31 22.19
N THR A 193 -12.14 10.00 21.94
CA THR A 193 -11.85 8.98 22.96
C THR A 193 -10.41 9.03 23.48
N PHE A 194 -9.43 9.40 22.66
CA PHE A 194 -8.03 9.49 23.11
C PHE A 194 -7.81 10.69 24.06
N ASN A 195 -8.57 11.78 23.91
CA ASN A 195 -8.47 12.96 24.78
C ASN A 195 -9.22 12.80 26.12
N GLY A 196 -10.17 11.86 26.22
CA GLY A 196 -10.93 11.64 27.46
C GLY A 196 -10.18 10.84 28.54
N HIS A 197 -9.09 10.17 28.20
CA HIS A 197 -8.28 9.38 29.15
C HIS A 197 -7.09 10.14 29.74
N PHE A 198 -6.87 11.40 29.32
CA PHE A 198 -5.80 12.27 29.82
C PHE A 198 -6.33 13.54 30.50
N GLN A 199 -7.60 13.55 30.91
CA GLN A 199 -8.18 14.57 31.80
C GLN A 199 -8.34 14.03 33.21
#